data_AF-A0A1I5F813-F1
#
_entry.id   AF-A0A1I5F813-F1
#
_cell.length_a   1.000
_cell.length_b   1.000
_cell.length_c   1.000
_cell.angle_alpha   90.00
_cell.angle_beta   90.00
_cell.angle_gamma   90.00
#
_symmetry.space_group_name_H-M   'P 1'
#
loop_
_entity.id
_entity.type
_entity.pdbx_description
1 polymer ?
#
loop_
_entity_poly.entity_id
_entity_poly.type
_entity_poly.pdbx_seq_one_letter_code
_entity_poly.pdbx_strand_id
1 'polypeptide(L)'
;MRGIFTKKWSNLIVLSVICAGALLGCGYRNNATVTNYTGSALQNGNETEEVEDQQAQAEAENPELYIVESLDMTDETIALYSIESDQQLRYNYNMTTKFLNQYGSTDTWAEFTTGSVVSIGDFLPSSGALSLVQKSADVWMYEDIKKYNIDMSHNLIAIDGKNYKLTEKTKAYSDSEKILIENIGKDDAITVIGKDKEVISIAITTGHGYLSLVNTAVFDGSLIFIGNKIVSMVNGNETIEVPEGTYLVTVANNGWGGSQEITVNRGENIMVDLDSMKGDGPSYCLMTFLVTVPETYVYIDGKIVDTNEPQYVQYGTHKLVVKCSGYKAWKKTLVVNSESAEITLAMEAENDSGVTSSESTSEASEQAEEIIDETVSNGHEEETAGSAIKDDYDYEVDYLSTISDLISNLMN
;
A
#
# COMPACT_ATOMS: atom_id res chain seq x y z
N MET A 1 -77.99 26.96 -2.20
CA MET A 1 -77.58 27.18 -0.79
C MET A 1 -76.09 27.43 -0.78
N ARG A 2 -75.70 28.66 -0.38
CA ARG A 2 -74.50 29.07 0.38
C ARG A 2 -73.18 28.39 -0.03
N GLY A 3 -72.23 28.99 -0.75
CA GLY A 3 -71.73 30.38 -0.76
C GLY A 3 -70.66 30.56 0.34
N ILE A 4 -69.72 31.50 0.29
CA ILE A 4 -68.99 32.21 -0.74
C ILE A 4 -67.73 32.82 -0.04
N PHE A 5 -66.75 33.32 -0.81
CA PHE A 5 -65.85 34.45 -0.52
C PHE A 5 -64.34 34.17 -0.36
N THR A 6 -63.62 34.72 -1.34
CA THR A 6 -62.27 35.26 -1.26
C THR A 6 -62.27 36.66 -0.60
N LYS A 7 -61.20 37.00 0.16
CA LYS A 7 -60.63 38.37 0.36
C LYS A 7 -59.40 38.28 1.28
N LYS A 8 -58.19 38.63 0.82
CA LYS A 8 -57.48 39.93 0.84
C LYS A 8 -56.94 40.42 2.21
N TRP A 9 -55.64 40.75 2.16
CA TRP A 9 -54.89 41.84 2.84
C TRP A 9 -54.74 41.86 4.36
N SER A 10 -53.50 41.89 4.87
CA SER A 10 -52.74 43.12 5.19
C SER A 10 -51.51 42.81 6.05
N ASN A 11 -50.44 43.59 5.83
CA ASN A 11 -49.23 43.67 6.65
C ASN A 11 -49.52 44.11 8.11
N LEU A 12 -48.73 43.61 9.08
CA LEU A 12 -48.37 44.34 10.29
C LEU A 12 -47.00 43.88 10.83
N ILE A 13 -46.24 44.88 11.28
CA ILE A 13 -44.85 44.92 11.77
C ILE A 13 -44.77 44.56 13.27
N VAL A 14 -43.54 44.30 13.78
CA VAL A 14 -42.98 44.49 15.15
C VAL A 14 -42.42 43.17 15.75
N LEU A 15 -41.11 42.89 15.70
CA LEU A 15 -40.00 43.29 16.60
C LEU A 15 -39.90 42.49 17.93
N SER A 16 -38.99 41.51 18.01
CA SER A 16 -38.22 41.12 19.22
C SER A 16 -36.94 40.37 18.76
N VAL A 17 -35.73 40.91 18.91
CA VAL A 17 -34.86 41.01 20.11
C VAL A 17 -34.25 39.67 20.54
N ILE A 18 -32.95 39.54 20.24
CA ILE A 18 -31.87 38.84 20.97
C ILE A 18 -31.86 37.29 20.94
N CYS A 19 -30.84 36.73 20.27
CA CYS A 19 -29.97 35.68 20.82
C CYS A 19 -28.65 35.64 20.03
N ALA A 20 -27.67 36.43 20.48
CA ALA A 20 -26.26 36.15 20.25
C ALA A 20 -25.83 35.11 21.30
N GLY A 21 -25.33 33.96 20.87
CA GLY A 21 -24.91 32.87 21.75
C GLY A 21 -24.20 31.77 20.98
N ALA A 22 -22.89 31.94 20.85
CA ALA A 22 -21.83 30.95 20.63
C ALA A 22 -22.23 29.52 20.20
N LEU A 23 -21.88 29.16 18.97
CA LEU A 23 -21.31 27.86 18.68
C LEU A 23 -19.92 28.07 18.07
N LEU A 24 -18.92 27.99 18.95
CA LEU A 24 -17.54 27.69 18.59
C LEU A 24 -17.53 26.24 18.08
N GLY A 25 -17.67 26.08 16.77
CA GLY A 25 -17.25 24.85 16.08
C GLY A 25 -15.78 25.02 15.72
N CYS A 26 -14.90 24.33 16.45
CA CYS A 26 -13.49 24.19 16.11
C CYS A 26 -13.35 23.43 14.79
N GLY A 27 -13.38 24.16 13.67
CA GLY A 27 -12.84 23.68 12.41
C GLY A 27 -11.33 23.86 12.41
N TYR A 28 -10.60 22.76 12.22
CA TYR A 28 -9.18 22.79 11.87
C TYR A 28 -8.98 23.75 10.69
N ARG A 29 -8.27 24.86 10.92
CA ARG A 29 -7.92 25.82 9.87
C ARG A 29 -6.62 25.38 9.22
N ASN A 30 -6.71 24.80 8.04
CA ASN A 30 -5.57 24.69 7.13
C ASN A 30 -5.26 26.10 6.60
N ASN A 31 -4.33 26.80 7.24
CA ASN A 31 -3.80 28.07 6.74
C ASN A 31 -2.75 27.79 5.64
N ALA A 32 -3.19 27.30 4.48
CA ALA A 32 -2.42 27.43 3.26
C ALA A 32 -2.89 28.72 2.57
N THR A 33 -2.05 29.77 2.61
CA THR A 33 -2.32 30.99 1.82
C THR A 33 -1.94 30.67 0.38
N VAL A 34 -2.91 30.36 -0.47
CA VAL A 34 -2.68 30.10 -1.89
C VAL A 34 -2.55 31.46 -2.61
N THR A 35 -1.36 31.74 -3.15
CA THR A 35 -1.14 32.93 -3.98
C THR A 35 -1.27 32.56 -5.45
N ASN A 36 -2.24 33.16 -6.14
CA ASN A 36 -2.43 32.98 -7.58
C ASN A 36 -1.57 33.98 -8.35
N TYR A 37 -0.73 33.49 -9.26
CA TYR A 37 0.05 34.33 -10.17
C TYR A 37 -0.54 34.26 -11.58
N THR A 38 -1.21 35.33 -12.00
CA THR A 38 -1.59 35.54 -13.40
C THR A 38 -0.74 36.67 -13.98
N GLY A 39 0.15 36.33 -14.92
CA GLY A 39 0.99 37.30 -15.59
C GLY A 39 0.13 38.37 -16.28
N SER A 40 0.21 39.62 -15.81
CA SER A 40 -0.41 40.76 -16.49
C SER A 40 0.60 41.33 -17.49
N ALA A 41 0.34 41.17 -18.79
CA ALA A 41 1.14 41.81 -19.83
C ALA A 41 0.96 43.34 -19.75
N LEU A 42 1.94 44.05 -19.19
CA LEU A 42 2.03 45.50 -19.34
C LEU A 42 2.59 45.82 -20.73
N GLN A 43 1.70 46.27 -21.62
CA GLN A 43 2.04 46.86 -22.91
C GLN A 43 2.79 48.18 -22.71
N ASN A 44 4.03 48.25 -23.20
CA ASN A 44 4.60 49.49 -23.71
C ASN A 44 4.95 49.27 -25.19
N GLY A 45 4.43 50.14 -26.04
CA GLY A 45 4.32 49.93 -27.48
C GLY A 45 5.55 50.29 -28.31
N ASN A 46 5.55 49.72 -29.52
CA ASN A 46 6.36 49.95 -30.73
C ASN A 46 7.87 49.64 -30.56
N GLU A 47 8.55 48.90 -31.42
CA GLU A 47 8.52 48.83 -32.89
C GLU A 47 8.84 47.40 -33.41
N THR A 48 8.53 47.18 -34.69
CA THR A 48 8.80 45.98 -35.48
C THR A 48 10.30 45.77 -35.69
N GLU A 49 10.86 44.64 -35.24
CA GLU A 49 12.09 44.06 -35.79
C GLU A 49 11.96 42.53 -35.83
N GLU A 50 12.27 41.96 -36.99
CA GLU A 50 12.53 40.53 -37.17
C GLU A 50 13.75 40.16 -36.32
N VAL A 51 13.63 39.16 -35.44
CA VAL A 51 14.77 38.61 -34.70
C VAL A 51 14.71 37.10 -34.80
N GLU A 52 15.79 36.57 -35.40
CA GLU A 52 16.14 35.16 -35.46
C GLU A 52 16.03 34.47 -34.09
N ASP A 53 15.59 33.21 -34.09
CA ASP A 53 15.67 32.29 -32.97
C ASP A 53 17.11 32.19 -32.44
N GLN A 54 17.46 33.05 -31.50
CA GLN A 54 18.58 32.84 -30.60
C GLN A 54 18.02 32.42 -29.26
N GLN A 55 18.10 31.11 -29.05
CA GLN A 55 17.87 30.41 -27.80
C GLN A 55 18.88 30.92 -26.75
N ALA A 56 18.58 32.06 -26.14
CA ALA A 56 19.26 32.54 -24.96
C ALA A 56 18.61 31.90 -23.73
N GLN A 57 19.00 30.65 -23.46
CA GLN A 57 18.78 30.03 -22.17
C GLN A 57 19.70 30.76 -21.19
N ALA A 58 19.16 31.76 -20.49
CA ALA A 58 19.83 32.32 -19.33
C ALA A 58 19.85 31.22 -18.26
N GLU A 59 20.92 30.44 -18.26
CA GLU A 59 21.19 29.41 -17.28
C GLU A 59 21.48 30.12 -15.96
N ALA A 60 20.45 30.27 -15.12
CA ALA A 60 20.64 30.64 -13.74
C ALA A 60 21.49 29.54 -13.10
N GLU A 61 22.65 29.90 -12.53
CA GLU A 61 23.62 28.96 -11.94
C GLU A 61 23.03 28.12 -10.77
N ASN A 62 21.78 28.36 -10.37
CA ASN A 62 21.01 27.50 -9.47
C ASN A 62 19.51 27.83 -9.67
N PRO A 63 18.76 27.08 -10.51
CA PRO A 63 17.34 27.35 -10.69
C PRO A 63 16.60 27.13 -9.37
N GLU A 64 15.63 28.01 -9.07
CA GLU A 64 14.77 27.82 -7.90
C GLU A 64 14.00 26.49 -8.03
N LEU A 65 13.98 25.73 -6.94
CA LEU A 65 13.37 24.41 -6.88
C LEU A 65 12.00 24.46 -6.23
N TYR A 66 11.08 23.70 -6.82
CA TYR A 66 9.70 23.59 -6.43
C TYR A 66 9.32 22.12 -6.26
N ILE A 67 8.36 21.83 -5.38
CA ILE A 67 7.73 20.51 -5.28
C ILE A 67 6.37 20.59 -5.97
N VAL A 68 6.05 19.64 -6.85
CA VAL A 68 4.71 19.53 -7.43
C VAL A 68 3.75 19.03 -6.37
N GLU A 69 2.68 19.79 -6.08
CA GLU A 69 1.66 19.39 -5.11
C GLU A 69 0.37 18.90 -5.79
N SER A 70 0.02 19.50 -6.93
CA SER A 70 -1.02 18.97 -7.82
C SER A 70 -0.90 19.53 -9.23
N LEU A 71 -1.45 18.81 -10.19
CA LEU A 71 -1.57 19.23 -11.59
C LEU A 71 -2.99 18.94 -12.07
N ASP A 72 -3.73 19.99 -12.44
CA ASP A 72 -5.12 19.92 -12.86
C ASP A 72 -5.24 20.23 -14.36
N MET A 73 -5.64 19.21 -15.12
CA MET A 73 -5.86 19.34 -16.57
C MET A 73 -7.12 20.11 -16.95
N THR A 74 -8.13 20.08 -16.11
CA THR A 74 -9.42 20.73 -16.39
C THR A 74 -9.27 22.23 -16.27
N ASP A 75 -8.60 22.67 -15.20
CA ASP A 75 -8.35 24.08 -14.94
C ASP A 75 -7.04 24.59 -15.58
N GLU A 76 -6.24 23.69 -16.18
CA GLU A 76 -4.91 23.97 -16.73
C GLU A 76 -3.98 24.68 -15.73
N THR A 77 -4.00 24.21 -14.47
CA THR A 77 -3.18 24.77 -13.39
C THR A 77 -2.26 23.76 -12.74
N ILE A 78 -1.10 24.23 -12.30
CA ILE A 78 -0.16 23.47 -11.48
C ILE A 78 0.03 24.18 -10.14
N ALA A 79 -0.10 23.43 -9.05
CA ALA A 79 0.22 23.89 -7.71
C ALA A 79 1.63 23.41 -7.34
N LEU A 80 2.48 24.36 -6.97
CA LEU A 80 3.88 24.17 -6.67
C LEU A 80 4.20 24.70 -5.27
N TYR A 81 5.04 23.97 -4.53
CA TYR A 81 5.61 24.45 -3.28
C TYR A 81 7.02 24.99 -3.52
N SER A 82 7.24 26.29 -3.33
CA SER A 82 8.59 26.89 -3.40
C SER A 82 9.38 26.52 -2.15
N ILE A 83 10.52 25.85 -2.34
CA ILE A 83 11.41 25.41 -1.24
C ILE A 83 12.15 26.61 -0.62
N GLU A 84 12.39 27.65 -1.40
CA GLU A 84 13.08 28.86 -0.95
C GLU A 84 12.16 29.76 -0.12
N SER A 85 10.97 30.07 -0.65
CA SER A 85 10.01 30.98 -0.01
C SER A 85 9.09 30.31 1.01
N ASP A 86 9.08 28.97 1.07
CA ASP A 86 8.23 28.15 1.95
C ASP A 86 6.72 28.43 1.75
N GLN A 87 6.32 28.58 0.48
CA GLN A 87 4.95 28.92 0.09
C GLN A 87 4.42 28.05 -1.05
N GLN A 88 3.11 27.79 -1.01
CA GLN A 88 2.38 27.20 -2.12
C GLN A 88 1.97 28.28 -3.12
N LEU A 89 2.27 28.04 -4.39
CA LEU A 89 2.08 28.94 -5.51
C LEU A 89 1.31 28.19 -6.60
N ARG A 90 0.34 28.86 -7.23
CA ARG A 90 -0.42 28.30 -8.34
C ARG A 90 -0.12 29.06 -9.62
N TYR A 91 0.20 28.30 -10.66
CA TYR A 91 0.48 28.83 -11.98
C TYR A 91 -0.42 28.18 -13.03
N ASN A 92 -0.70 28.93 -14.10
CA ASN A 92 -1.33 28.37 -15.29
C ASN A 92 -0.26 27.67 -16.14
N TYR A 93 -0.62 26.57 -16.77
CA TYR A 93 0.12 25.98 -17.88
C TYR A 93 -0.81 25.85 -19.09
N ASN A 94 -0.30 25.49 -20.27
CA ASN A 94 -1.14 25.21 -21.43
C ASN A 94 -0.43 24.25 -22.40
N MET A 95 -1.03 23.99 -23.56
CA MET A 95 -0.44 23.11 -24.60
C MET A 95 0.93 23.55 -25.13
N THR A 96 1.34 24.80 -24.91
CA THR A 96 2.66 25.32 -25.31
C THR A 96 3.70 25.28 -24.19
N THR A 97 3.30 24.96 -22.96
CA THR A 97 4.21 24.70 -21.85
C THR A 97 5.02 23.43 -22.13
N LYS A 98 6.35 23.52 -22.05
CA LYS A 98 7.23 22.35 -22.18
C LYS A 98 7.30 21.62 -20.85
N PHE A 99 7.06 20.31 -20.87
CA PHE A 99 7.30 19.43 -19.73
C PHE A 99 8.55 18.59 -20.04
N LEU A 100 9.62 18.75 -19.26
CA LEU A 100 10.90 18.09 -19.51
C LEU A 100 11.33 17.19 -18.33
N ASN A 101 11.92 16.04 -18.63
CA ASN A 101 12.57 15.22 -17.62
C ASN A 101 13.90 15.83 -17.16
N GLN A 102 14.58 15.17 -16.22
CA GLN A 102 15.86 15.61 -15.67
C GLN A 102 16.99 15.74 -16.70
N TYR A 103 16.85 15.11 -17.86
CA TYR A 103 17.83 15.17 -18.96
C TYR A 103 17.47 16.23 -20.02
N GLY A 104 16.42 17.04 -19.79
CA GLY A 104 15.96 18.05 -20.73
C GLY A 104 15.19 17.50 -21.94
N SER A 105 14.85 16.20 -21.93
CA SER A 105 14.01 15.60 -22.97
C SER A 105 12.54 15.77 -22.63
N THR A 106 11.68 15.93 -23.63
CA THR A 106 10.23 16.04 -23.43
C THR A 106 9.69 14.84 -22.67
N ASP A 107 8.90 15.12 -21.65
CA ASP A 107 8.19 14.14 -20.83
C ASP A 107 6.69 14.44 -20.85
N THR A 108 5.86 13.49 -20.44
CA THR A 108 4.42 13.74 -20.34
C THR A 108 4.11 14.43 -19.01
N TRP A 109 3.15 15.34 -19.01
CA TRP A 109 2.72 16.03 -17.78
C TRP A 109 2.24 15.05 -16.69
N ALA A 110 1.77 13.85 -17.06
CA ALA A 110 1.34 12.80 -16.13
C ALA A 110 2.49 12.24 -15.28
N GLU A 111 3.73 12.37 -15.75
CA GLU A 111 4.93 11.95 -15.02
C GLU A 111 5.38 12.98 -13.96
N PHE A 112 4.69 14.13 -13.86
CA PHE A 112 4.94 15.16 -12.85
C PHE A 112 3.98 14.96 -11.68
N THR A 113 4.16 13.83 -11.01
CA THR A 113 3.33 13.42 -9.87
C THR A 113 3.65 14.24 -8.62
N THR A 114 2.72 14.24 -7.67
CA THR A 114 2.90 14.90 -6.38
C THR A 114 4.18 14.44 -5.69
N GLY A 115 4.93 15.40 -5.15
CA GLY A 115 6.25 15.17 -4.55
C GLY A 115 7.42 15.26 -5.52
N SER A 116 7.19 15.33 -6.84
CA SER A 116 8.24 15.58 -7.84
C SER A 116 8.93 16.93 -7.60
N VAL A 117 10.26 16.98 -7.72
CA VAL A 117 11.03 18.23 -7.59
C VAL A 117 11.36 18.78 -8.97
N VAL A 118 10.96 20.02 -9.23
CA VAL A 118 11.03 20.67 -10.54
C VAL A 118 11.63 22.08 -10.45
N SER A 119 12.10 22.58 -11.57
CA SER A 119 12.26 24.01 -11.83
C SER A 119 11.22 24.46 -12.86
N ILE A 120 10.94 25.77 -12.88
CA ILE A 120 10.00 26.38 -13.83
C ILE A 120 10.70 27.45 -14.66
N GLY A 121 10.23 27.64 -15.89
CA GLY A 121 10.66 28.74 -16.76
C GLY A 121 9.79 29.98 -16.61
N ASP A 122 10.14 31.03 -17.37
CA ASP A 122 9.41 32.30 -17.38
C ASP A 122 7.95 32.15 -17.83
N PHE A 123 7.15 33.20 -17.58
CA PHE A 123 5.79 33.28 -18.08
C PHE A 123 5.75 33.64 -19.57
N LEU A 124 4.93 32.92 -20.32
CA LEU A 124 4.64 33.20 -21.72
C LEU A 124 3.95 34.57 -21.85
N PRO A 125 4.49 35.53 -22.62
CA PRO A 125 3.98 36.90 -22.69
C PRO A 125 2.51 37.01 -23.12
N SER A 126 2.03 36.06 -23.91
CA SER A 126 0.67 36.06 -24.49
C SER A 126 -0.41 35.50 -23.56
N SER A 127 -0.05 34.55 -22.69
CA SER A 127 -1.02 33.79 -21.88
C SER A 127 -0.80 33.93 -20.37
N GLY A 128 0.39 34.37 -19.93
CA GLY A 128 0.78 34.35 -18.53
C GLY A 128 0.98 32.94 -17.97
N ALA A 129 0.95 31.91 -18.81
CA ALA A 129 1.22 30.52 -18.44
C ALA A 129 2.72 30.24 -18.37
N LEU A 130 3.13 29.17 -17.68
CA LEU A 130 4.53 28.74 -17.64
C LEU A 130 5.03 28.35 -19.04
N SER A 131 6.24 28.77 -19.39
CA SER A 131 6.92 28.33 -20.60
C SER A 131 7.50 26.91 -20.48
N LEU A 132 7.91 26.53 -19.27
CA LEU A 132 8.63 25.30 -18.97
C LEU A 132 8.32 24.82 -17.55
N VAL A 133 8.19 23.50 -17.39
CA VAL A 133 8.30 22.76 -16.13
C VAL A 133 9.29 21.61 -16.37
N GLN A 134 10.37 21.56 -15.59
CA GLN A 134 11.42 20.57 -15.77
C GLN A 134 11.75 19.84 -14.46
N LYS A 135 11.77 18.50 -14.46
CA LYS A 135 12.30 17.72 -13.32
C LYS A 135 13.75 18.11 -13.08
N SER A 136 14.10 18.42 -11.84
CA SER A 136 15.43 18.96 -11.53
C SER A 136 16.52 17.90 -11.72
N ALA A 137 17.64 18.29 -12.34
CA ALA A 137 18.85 17.47 -12.41
C ALA A 137 19.74 17.61 -11.16
N ASP A 138 19.45 18.58 -10.29
CA ASP A 138 20.25 18.93 -9.12
C ASP A 138 19.86 18.14 -7.86
N VAL A 139 18.99 17.16 -8.01
CA VAL A 139 18.47 16.31 -6.93
C VAL A 139 18.77 14.85 -7.22
N TRP A 140 18.95 14.07 -6.16
CA TRP A 140 18.92 12.61 -6.24
C TRP A 140 17.50 12.10 -5.95
N MET A 141 17.18 10.94 -6.51
CA MET A 141 15.87 10.28 -6.34
C MET A 141 16.06 8.80 -6.06
N TYR A 142 15.36 8.30 -5.04
CA TYR A 142 15.10 6.88 -4.82
C TYR A 142 13.62 6.64 -5.08
N GLU A 143 13.30 5.78 -6.04
CA GLU A 143 11.92 5.54 -6.49
C GLU A 143 11.44 4.18 -6.05
N ASP A 144 10.17 4.11 -5.61
CA ASP A 144 9.46 2.89 -5.21
C ASP A 144 10.23 1.98 -4.22
N ILE A 145 10.86 2.61 -3.21
CA ILE A 145 11.64 1.89 -2.21
C ILE A 145 10.77 1.42 -1.04
N LYS A 146 11.04 0.21 -0.55
CA LYS A 146 10.43 -0.38 0.66
C LYS A 146 11.42 -0.62 1.80
N LYS A 147 12.72 -0.56 1.51
CA LYS A 147 13.80 -0.81 2.48
C LYS A 147 14.33 0.51 3.01
N TYR A 148 13.61 1.09 3.96
CA TYR A 148 14.04 2.30 4.65
C TYR A 148 13.71 2.21 6.14
N ASN A 149 14.31 3.11 6.92
CA ASN A 149 13.98 3.29 8.33
C ASN A 149 13.91 4.79 8.65
N ILE A 150 12.78 5.25 9.17
CA ILE A 150 12.59 6.64 9.59
C ILE A 150 12.80 6.73 11.10
N ASP A 151 13.81 7.50 11.50
CA ASP A 151 14.10 7.83 12.89
C ASP A 151 13.72 9.29 13.16
N MET A 152 12.49 9.49 13.64
CA MET A 152 11.99 10.82 13.99
C MET A 152 12.69 11.43 15.22
N SER A 153 13.33 10.64 16.07
CA SER A 153 14.05 11.16 17.24
C SER A 153 15.34 11.89 16.82
N HIS A 154 15.98 11.40 15.77
CA HIS A 154 17.19 11.99 15.20
C HIS A 154 16.93 12.79 13.91
N ASN A 155 15.69 12.85 13.44
CA ASN A 155 15.29 13.44 12.16
C ASN A 155 16.11 12.87 10.98
N LEU A 156 16.18 11.55 10.89
CA LEU A 156 16.93 10.85 9.84
C LEU A 156 16.03 9.86 9.11
N ILE A 157 16.30 9.67 7.83
CA ILE A 157 15.86 8.48 7.08
C ILE A 157 17.09 7.72 6.60
N ALA A 158 17.10 6.42 6.86
CA ALA A 158 18.11 5.49 6.38
C ALA A 158 17.58 4.77 5.14
N ILE A 159 18.31 4.85 4.02
CA ILE A 159 18.00 4.18 2.75
C ILE A 159 19.28 3.47 2.29
N ASP A 160 19.23 2.16 2.11
CA ASP A 160 20.39 1.33 1.72
C ASP A 160 21.66 1.60 2.54
N GLY A 161 21.50 1.74 3.86
CA GLY A 161 22.59 2.01 4.80
C GLY A 161 23.17 3.43 4.76
N LYS A 162 22.60 4.34 3.96
CA LYS A 162 22.94 5.77 3.95
C LYS A 162 21.90 6.57 4.72
N ASN A 163 22.37 7.51 5.54
CA ASN A 163 21.52 8.38 6.33
C ASN A 163 21.37 9.76 5.67
N TYR A 164 20.11 10.20 5.57
CA TYR A 164 19.73 11.51 5.07
C TYR A 164 18.95 12.26 6.13
N LYS A 165 19.12 13.57 6.19
CA LYS A 165 18.50 14.44 7.19
C LYS A 165 17.11 14.86 6.76
N LEU A 166 16.15 14.66 7.66
CA LEU A 166 14.82 15.22 7.61
C LEU A 166 14.87 16.59 8.29
N THR A 167 14.24 17.59 7.68
CA THR A 167 14.19 18.96 8.21
C THR A 167 12.74 19.45 8.24
N GLU A 168 12.48 20.61 8.84
CA GLU A 168 11.17 21.26 8.79
C GLU A 168 10.73 21.60 7.35
N LYS A 169 11.68 21.65 6.42
CA LYS A 169 11.42 21.87 4.99
C LYS A 169 11.08 20.58 4.24
N THR A 170 11.38 19.40 4.79
CA THR A 170 11.03 18.13 4.17
C THR A 170 9.51 17.98 4.11
N LYS A 171 8.96 17.77 2.92
CA LYS A 171 7.51 17.61 2.73
C LYS A 171 7.18 16.15 2.43
N ALA A 172 6.13 15.65 3.08
CA ALA A 172 5.65 14.28 2.88
C ALA A 172 4.25 14.30 2.26
N TYR A 173 4.02 13.43 1.30
CA TYR A 173 2.79 13.35 0.54
C TYR A 173 2.29 11.91 0.45
N SER A 174 0.97 11.79 0.46
CA SER A 174 0.23 10.57 0.22
C SER A 174 -0.79 10.88 -0.86
N ASP A 175 -0.55 10.40 -2.08
CA ASP A 175 -1.25 10.87 -3.29
C ASP A 175 -1.17 12.41 -3.39
N SER A 176 -2.31 13.11 -3.45
CA SER A 176 -2.38 14.57 -3.55
C SER A 176 -2.41 15.28 -2.19
N GLU A 177 -2.39 14.53 -1.09
CA GLU A 177 -2.50 15.07 0.26
C GLU A 177 -1.14 15.19 0.94
N LYS A 178 -0.92 16.32 1.61
CA LYS A 178 0.24 16.53 2.47
C LYS A 178 0.02 15.86 3.82
N ILE A 179 0.94 14.99 4.21
CA ILE A 179 0.89 14.24 5.47
C ILE A 179 2.06 14.60 6.39
N LEU A 180 1.98 14.15 7.64
CA LEU A 180 3.14 14.15 8.53
C LEU A 180 4.03 12.95 8.20
N ILE A 181 5.36 13.10 8.35
CA ILE A 181 6.33 12.03 8.11
C ILE A 181 6.06 10.82 9.01
N GLU A 182 5.56 11.04 10.23
CA GLU A 182 5.19 9.99 11.20
C GLU A 182 4.02 9.11 10.74
N ASN A 183 3.25 9.55 9.74
CA ASN A 183 2.13 8.78 9.18
C ASN A 183 2.56 7.87 8.02
N ILE A 184 3.84 7.89 7.64
CA ILE A 184 4.39 6.95 6.66
C ILE A 184 4.56 5.60 7.35
N GLY A 185 3.81 4.61 6.89
CA GLY A 185 3.88 3.24 7.38
C GLY A 185 5.21 2.60 7.01
N LYS A 186 5.78 1.80 7.92
CA LYS A 186 7.04 1.06 7.70
C LYS A 186 7.05 0.15 6.45
N ASP A 187 5.86 -0.25 5.98
CA ASP A 187 5.67 -1.15 4.85
C ASP A 187 5.21 -0.40 3.57
N ASP A 188 5.02 0.92 3.64
CA ASP A 188 4.72 1.78 2.48
C ASP A 188 5.86 1.73 1.48
N ALA A 189 5.51 1.72 0.19
CA ALA A 189 6.47 2.05 -0.85
C ALA A 189 6.54 3.57 -0.99
N ILE A 190 7.75 4.13 -1.04
CA ILE A 190 7.96 5.58 -1.10
C ILE A 190 8.94 5.96 -2.20
N THR A 191 8.75 7.15 -2.77
CA THR A 191 9.74 7.89 -3.54
C THR A 191 10.32 8.98 -2.67
N VAL A 192 11.65 9.03 -2.57
CA VAL A 192 12.39 10.02 -1.76
C VAL A 192 13.27 10.83 -2.68
N ILE A 193 13.09 12.15 -2.67
CA ILE A 193 13.89 13.11 -3.44
C ILE A 193 14.62 14.03 -2.47
N GLY A 194 15.91 14.25 -2.71
CA GLY A 194 16.69 15.17 -1.90
C GLY A 194 17.89 15.75 -2.63
N LYS A 195 18.58 16.68 -1.96
CA LYS A 195 19.77 17.35 -2.44
C LYS A 195 20.84 17.28 -1.37
N ASP A 196 22.08 16.99 -1.77
CA ASP A 196 23.19 16.72 -0.86
C ASP A 196 22.83 15.64 0.18
N LYS A 197 22.79 15.99 1.48
CA LYS A 197 22.44 15.09 2.59
C LYS A 197 21.05 15.37 3.18
N GLU A 198 20.25 16.22 2.56
CA GLU A 198 18.94 16.61 3.07
C GLU A 198 17.82 16.10 2.15
N VAL A 199 16.75 15.61 2.75
CA VAL A 199 15.55 15.18 2.04
C VAL A 199 14.66 16.39 1.77
N ILE A 200 14.22 16.53 0.53
CA ILE A 200 13.29 17.60 0.10
C ILE A 200 11.86 17.09 0.18
N SER A 201 11.60 15.92 -0.42
CA SER A 201 10.26 15.39 -0.63
C SER A 201 10.23 13.88 -0.40
N ILE A 202 9.16 13.40 0.24
CA ILE A 202 8.82 11.99 0.36
C ILE A 202 7.38 11.83 -0.14
N ALA A 203 7.15 10.96 -1.12
CA ALA A 203 5.83 10.65 -1.63
C ALA A 203 5.58 9.14 -1.53
N ILE A 204 4.46 8.73 -0.92
CA ILE A 204 4.10 7.31 -0.85
C ILE A 204 3.60 6.85 -2.23
N THR A 205 4.35 5.97 -2.90
CA THR A 205 4.04 5.44 -4.24
C THR A 205 2.93 4.39 -4.21
N THR A 206 2.92 3.54 -3.19
CA THR A 206 1.83 2.56 -2.93
C THR A 206 1.47 2.65 -1.46
N GLY A 207 0.27 3.12 -1.16
CA GLY A 207 -0.24 3.17 0.20
C GLY A 207 -0.93 1.87 0.58
N HIS A 208 -1.50 1.87 1.78
CA HIS A 208 -2.30 0.78 2.31
C HIS A 208 -3.73 1.26 2.57
N GLY A 209 -4.67 0.33 2.54
CA GLY A 209 -5.98 0.47 3.17
C GLY A 209 -6.14 -0.58 4.26
N TYR A 210 -7.37 -0.76 4.71
CA TYR A 210 -7.71 -1.60 5.85
C TYR A 210 -8.90 -2.48 5.52
N LEU A 211 -8.82 -3.76 5.89
CA LEU A 211 -9.94 -4.69 5.88
C LEU A 211 -10.38 -4.94 7.31
N SER A 212 -11.58 -4.49 7.68
CA SER A 212 -12.18 -4.78 8.98
C SER A 212 -13.09 -6.00 8.89
N LEU A 213 -12.66 -7.12 9.44
CA LEU A 213 -13.43 -8.36 9.45
C LEU A 213 -14.57 -8.25 10.45
N VAL A 214 -15.79 -8.61 10.02
CA VAL A 214 -16.98 -8.65 10.88
C VAL A 214 -17.74 -9.97 10.72
N ASN A 215 -18.56 -10.31 11.71
CA ASN A 215 -19.34 -11.55 11.77
C ASN A 215 -18.47 -12.81 11.61
N THR A 216 -17.35 -12.84 12.33
CA THR A 216 -16.30 -13.86 12.15
C THR A 216 -16.60 -15.20 12.82
N ALA A 217 -17.68 -15.32 13.61
CA ALA A 217 -17.90 -16.43 14.54
C ALA A 217 -17.84 -17.84 13.91
N VAL A 218 -18.25 -18.01 12.66
CA VAL A 218 -18.17 -19.30 11.94
C VAL A 218 -16.74 -19.64 11.53
N PHE A 219 -15.89 -18.64 11.37
CA PHE A 219 -14.52 -18.72 10.86
C PHE A 219 -13.45 -18.49 11.95
N ASP A 220 -13.84 -18.22 13.19
CA ASP A 220 -12.88 -18.05 14.28
C ASP A 220 -11.95 -19.29 14.40
N GLY A 221 -10.65 -19.01 14.51
CA GLY A 221 -9.57 -20.00 14.53
C GLY A 221 -9.18 -20.55 13.15
N SER A 222 -9.83 -20.12 12.06
CA SER A 222 -9.43 -20.46 10.70
C SER A 222 -8.45 -19.45 10.10
N LEU A 223 -7.90 -19.79 8.94
CA LEU A 223 -7.07 -18.88 8.16
C LEU A 223 -7.91 -18.09 7.15
N ILE A 224 -7.59 -16.82 6.97
CA ILE A 224 -8.06 -15.96 5.90
C ILE A 224 -6.90 -15.60 4.98
N PHE A 225 -7.15 -15.67 3.68
CA PHE A 225 -6.19 -15.36 2.62
C PHE A 225 -6.65 -14.08 1.93
N ILE A 226 -5.74 -13.11 1.79
CA ILE A 226 -5.98 -11.87 1.06
C ILE A 226 -5.02 -11.85 -0.13
N GLY A 227 -5.56 -12.18 -1.30
CA GLY A 227 -4.77 -12.49 -2.49
C GLY A 227 -3.79 -13.64 -2.24
N ASN A 228 -2.59 -13.54 -2.83
CA ASN A 228 -1.61 -14.62 -2.81
C ASN A 228 -0.47 -14.40 -1.80
N LYS A 229 -0.55 -13.35 -0.98
CA LYS A 229 0.60 -12.88 -0.18
C LYS A 229 0.30 -12.76 1.30
N ILE A 230 -0.93 -12.44 1.67
CA ILE A 230 -1.29 -12.13 3.05
C ILE A 230 -2.14 -13.27 3.60
N VAL A 231 -1.68 -13.85 4.70
CA VAL A 231 -2.38 -14.91 5.44
C VAL A 231 -2.50 -14.46 6.88
N SER A 232 -3.72 -14.45 7.42
CA SER A 232 -4.00 -14.11 8.82
C SER A 232 -4.87 -15.18 9.46
N MET A 233 -4.85 -15.27 10.80
CA MET A 233 -5.79 -16.09 11.57
C MET A 233 -6.98 -15.24 11.97
N VAL A 234 -8.18 -15.71 11.69
CA VAL A 234 -9.42 -15.04 12.10
C VAL A 234 -9.60 -15.24 13.61
N ASN A 235 -9.62 -14.16 14.39
CA ASN A 235 -9.81 -14.20 15.84
C ASN A 235 -10.75 -13.09 16.29
N GLY A 236 -12.05 -13.28 16.03
CA GLY A 236 -13.02 -12.22 16.22
C GLY A 236 -12.89 -11.11 15.18
N ASN A 237 -13.62 -10.02 15.41
CA ASN A 237 -13.55 -8.85 14.56
C ASN A 237 -12.19 -8.15 14.71
N GLU A 238 -11.43 -8.07 13.63
CA GLU A 238 -10.12 -7.44 13.59
C GLU A 238 -9.97 -6.55 12.35
N THR A 239 -8.95 -5.68 12.36
CA THR A 239 -8.61 -4.84 11.21
C THR A 239 -7.22 -5.23 10.71
N ILE A 240 -7.14 -5.59 9.44
CA ILE A 240 -5.90 -5.99 8.76
C ILE A 240 -5.50 -4.84 7.82
N GLU A 241 -4.27 -4.38 7.94
CA GLU A 241 -3.67 -3.44 6.98
C GLU A 241 -3.25 -4.20 5.72
N VAL A 242 -3.68 -3.71 4.55
CA VAL A 242 -3.48 -4.36 3.26
C VAL A 242 -3.03 -3.31 2.24
N PRO A 243 -2.02 -3.58 1.40
CA PRO A 243 -1.65 -2.65 0.34
C PRO A 243 -2.81 -2.32 -0.59
N GLU A 244 -2.70 -1.20 -1.28
CA GLU A 244 -3.64 -0.89 -2.36
C GLU A 244 -3.64 -1.99 -3.42
N GLY A 245 -4.83 -2.34 -3.90
CA GLY A 245 -4.99 -3.33 -4.95
C GLY A 245 -6.33 -4.06 -4.90
N THR A 246 -6.55 -4.89 -5.91
CA THR A 246 -7.70 -5.79 -5.95
C THR A 246 -7.26 -7.18 -5.52
N TYR A 247 -7.92 -7.70 -4.49
CA TYR A 247 -7.60 -8.98 -3.86
C TYR A 247 -8.80 -9.91 -3.92
N LEU A 248 -8.55 -11.18 -4.22
CA LEU A 248 -9.48 -12.24 -3.87
C LEU A 248 -9.27 -12.57 -2.39
N VAL A 249 -10.25 -12.22 -1.55
CA VAL A 249 -10.28 -12.59 -0.14
C VAL A 249 -10.98 -13.92 0.00
N THR A 250 -10.36 -14.88 0.68
CA THR A 250 -10.88 -16.25 0.81
C THR A 250 -10.77 -16.74 2.25
N VAL A 251 -11.83 -17.35 2.76
CA VAL A 251 -11.89 -17.92 4.10
C VAL A 251 -12.64 -19.26 4.07
N ALA A 252 -12.20 -20.23 4.86
CA ALA A 252 -12.85 -21.52 4.97
C ALA A 252 -12.70 -22.13 6.38
N ASN A 253 -13.79 -22.64 6.93
CA ASN A 253 -13.81 -23.34 8.21
C ASN A 253 -14.92 -24.40 8.27
N ASN A 254 -14.59 -25.64 8.62
CA ASN A 254 -15.54 -26.72 8.92
C ASN A 254 -16.68 -26.90 7.88
N GLY A 255 -16.36 -26.83 6.60
CA GLY A 255 -17.31 -26.94 5.48
C GLY A 255 -17.97 -25.64 5.06
N TRP A 256 -17.73 -24.54 5.76
CA TRP A 256 -18.18 -23.21 5.38
C TRP A 256 -17.04 -22.46 4.71
N GLY A 257 -17.36 -21.58 3.78
CA GLY A 257 -16.34 -20.77 3.14
C GLY A 257 -16.69 -20.35 1.73
N GLY A 258 -15.90 -19.42 1.24
CA GLY A 258 -16.13 -18.75 -0.03
C GLY A 258 -15.03 -17.73 -0.30
N SER A 259 -15.15 -17.06 -1.44
CA SER A 259 -14.23 -16.01 -1.87
C SER A 259 -14.99 -14.78 -2.33
N GLN A 260 -14.40 -13.61 -2.14
CA GLN A 260 -14.94 -12.32 -2.57
C GLN A 260 -13.80 -11.46 -3.11
N GLU A 261 -14.01 -10.84 -4.27
CA GLU A 261 -13.09 -9.83 -4.80
C GLU A 261 -13.32 -8.49 -4.08
N ILE A 262 -12.24 -7.91 -3.55
CA ILE A 262 -12.24 -6.64 -2.81
C ILE A 262 -11.14 -5.75 -3.35
N THR A 263 -11.51 -4.54 -3.78
CA THR A 263 -10.55 -3.50 -4.18
C THR A 263 -10.31 -2.58 -3.00
N VAL A 264 -9.08 -2.58 -2.49
CA VAL A 264 -8.60 -1.72 -1.41
C VAL A 264 -7.98 -0.48 -2.02
N ASN A 265 -8.57 0.68 -1.73
CA ASN A 265 -7.97 1.97 -2.03
C ASN A 265 -7.22 2.50 -0.81
N ARG A 266 -6.36 3.50 -1.07
CA ARG A 266 -5.53 4.15 -0.06
C ARG A 266 -6.36 4.69 1.11
N GLY A 267 -5.96 4.34 2.34
CA GLY A 267 -6.59 4.81 3.57
C GLY A 267 -8.05 4.39 3.74
N GLU A 268 -8.61 3.62 2.80
CA GLU A 268 -9.97 3.14 2.85
C GLU A 268 -10.06 2.02 3.89
N ASN A 269 -11.11 2.04 4.72
CA ASN A 269 -11.43 0.93 5.59
C ASN A 269 -12.69 0.22 5.07
N ILE A 270 -12.51 -0.99 4.57
CA ILE A 270 -13.57 -1.81 3.99
C ILE A 270 -14.02 -2.82 5.04
N MET A 271 -15.31 -2.81 5.38
CA MET A 271 -15.89 -3.85 6.21
C MET A 271 -16.11 -5.11 5.39
N VAL A 272 -15.49 -6.21 5.80
CA VAL A 272 -15.60 -7.53 5.17
C VAL A 272 -16.47 -8.42 6.05
N ASP A 273 -17.71 -8.64 5.62
CA ASP A 273 -18.67 -9.48 6.31
C ASP A 273 -18.43 -10.95 5.97
N LEU A 274 -17.84 -11.71 6.89
CA LEU A 274 -17.50 -13.11 6.63
C LEU A 274 -18.74 -14.01 6.52
N ASP A 275 -19.86 -13.65 7.14
CA ASP A 275 -21.10 -14.43 7.00
C ASP A 275 -21.61 -14.42 5.56
N SER A 276 -21.32 -13.36 4.79
CA SER A 276 -21.66 -13.31 3.36
C SER A 276 -20.89 -14.34 2.52
N MET A 277 -19.70 -14.76 3.00
CA MET A 277 -18.83 -15.74 2.35
C MET A 277 -19.09 -17.17 2.81
N LYS A 278 -19.98 -17.38 3.78
CA LYS A 278 -20.28 -18.69 4.37
C LYS A 278 -20.80 -19.73 3.36
N GLY A 279 -21.65 -19.29 2.44
CA GLY A 279 -22.40 -20.17 1.53
C GLY A 279 -23.40 -21.08 2.27
N ASP A 280 -24.04 -21.99 1.54
CA ASP A 280 -25.09 -22.87 2.08
C ASP A 280 -24.55 -24.06 2.91
N GLY A 281 -23.31 -24.51 2.63
CA GLY A 281 -22.54 -25.51 3.38
C GLY A 281 -23.22 -26.87 3.68
N PRO A 282 -22.47 -27.89 4.12
CA PRO A 282 -21.02 -28.00 4.02
C PRO A 282 -20.57 -28.18 2.55
N SER A 283 -19.59 -27.40 2.16
CA SER A 283 -18.93 -27.43 0.86
C SER A 283 -17.75 -28.39 0.84
N TYR A 284 -17.47 -28.95 -0.33
CA TYR A 284 -16.40 -29.92 -0.56
C TYR A 284 -15.64 -29.57 -1.83
N CYS A 285 -14.33 -29.77 -1.79
CA CYS A 285 -13.43 -29.73 -2.93
C CYS A 285 -13.33 -31.12 -3.55
N LEU A 286 -13.44 -31.19 -4.88
CA LEU A 286 -13.03 -32.34 -5.66
C LEU A 286 -11.52 -32.24 -5.95
N MET A 287 -10.71 -32.96 -5.18
CA MET A 287 -9.25 -32.86 -5.22
C MET A 287 -8.61 -34.06 -5.93
N THR A 288 -7.71 -33.78 -6.86
CA THR A 288 -6.86 -34.79 -7.53
C THR A 288 -5.40 -34.64 -7.10
N PHE A 289 -4.64 -35.73 -7.18
CA PHE A 289 -3.24 -35.76 -6.80
C PHE A 289 -2.37 -36.22 -7.98
N LEU A 290 -1.37 -35.41 -8.34
CA LEU A 290 -0.35 -35.80 -9.29
C LEU A 290 0.88 -36.31 -8.53
N VAL A 291 1.00 -37.63 -8.43
CA VAL A 291 2.11 -38.30 -7.74
C VAL A 291 3.26 -38.56 -8.70
N THR A 292 4.40 -37.92 -8.45
CA THR A 292 5.60 -38.06 -9.32
C THR A 292 6.48 -39.25 -8.94
N VAL A 293 6.38 -39.74 -7.70
CA VAL A 293 7.19 -40.86 -7.19
C VAL A 293 6.29 -42.08 -6.89
N PRO A 294 6.56 -43.26 -7.48
CA PRO A 294 5.79 -44.48 -7.19
C PRO A 294 5.79 -44.86 -5.70
N GLU A 295 4.79 -45.61 -5.26
CA GLU A 295 4.65 -46.08 -3.86
C GLU A 295 4.60 -44.94 -2.82
N THR A 296 4.11 -43.77 -3.22
CA THR A 296 3.84 -42.65 -2.31
C THR A 296 2.48 -42.82 -1.62
N TYR A 297 2.47 -42.67 -0.30
CA TYR A 297 1.27 -42.70 0.54
C TYR A 297 0.93 -41.30 1.02
N VAL A 298 -0.30 -40.87 0.73
CA VAL A 298 -0.84 -39.57 1.12
C VAL A 298 -1.87 -39.77 2.21
N TYR A 299 -1.81 -38.91 3.24
CA TYR A 299 -2.76 -38.89 4.35
C TYR A 299 -3.35 -37.49 4.50
N ILE A 300 -4.68 -37.43 4.64
CA ILE A 300 -5.41 -36.21 5.00
C ILE A 300 -6.07 -36.47 6.35
N ASP A 301 -5.76 -35.64 7.34
CA ASP A 301 -6.22 -35.77 8.73
C ASP A 301 -5.95 -37.17 9.31
N GLY A 302 -4.82 -37.75 8.93
CA GLY A 302 -4.39 -39.09 9.34
C GLY A 302 -5.07 -40.25 8.62
N LYS A 303 -5.99 -40.00 7.69
CA LYS A 303 -6.62 -41.04 6.85
C LYS A 303 -5.89 -41.16 5.52
N ILE A 304 -5.56 -42.39 5.12
CA ILE A 304 -4.95 -42.67 3.82
C ILE A 304 -5.95 -42.37 2.70
N VAL A 305 -5.50 -41.70 1.64
CA VAL A 305 -6.31 -41.38 0.46
C VAL A 305 -5.81 -42.15 -0.77
N ASP A 306 -6.72 -42.51 -1.67
CA ASP A 306 -6.34 -43.07 -2.97
C ASP A 306 -6.01 -41.93 -3.93
N THR A 307 -4.75 -41.84 -4.33
CA THR A 307 -4.29 -40.76 -5.23
C THR A 307 -4.66 -40.99 -6.69
N ASN A 308 -5.18 -42.17 -7.05
CA ASN A 308 -5.59 -42.48 -8.43
C ASN A 308 -7.02 -42.04 -8.74
N GLU A 309 -7.81 -41.70 -7.73
CA GLU A 309 -9.20 -41.26 -7.86
C GLU A 309 -9.39 -39.88 -7.22
N PRO A 310 -10.29 -39.04 -7.77
CA PRO A 310 -10.65 -37.78 -7.14
C PRO A 310 -11.19 -37.97 -5.71
N GLN A 311 -10.72 -37.14 -4.78
CA GLN A 311 -11.09 -37.18 -3.37
C GLN A 311 -11.99 -36.00 -3.03
N TYR A 312 -13.10 -36.25 -2.32
CA TYR A 312 -13.93 -35.19 -1.76
C TYR A 312 -13.39 -34.78 -0.40
N VAL A 313 -12.85 -33.57 -0.31
CA VAL A 313 -12.32 -33.02 0.94
C VAL A 313 -13.14 -31.81 1.34
N GLN A 314 -13.61 -31.79 2.58
CA GLN A 314 -14.44 -30.71 3.09
C GLN A 314 -13.67 -29.38 3.05
N TYR A 315 -14.38 -28.26 2.93
CA TYR A 315 -13.73 -26.96 3.08
C TYR A 315 -13.20 -26.77 4.51
N GLY A 316 -12.05 -26.13 4.66
CA GLY A 316 -11.43 -25.87 5.95
C GLY A 316 -9.93 -26.20 5.97
N THR A 317 -9.40 -26.33 7.18
CA THR A 317 -7.98 -26.61 7.41
C THR A 317 -7.76 -28.08 7.70
N HIS A 318 -6.87 -28.72 6.95
CA HIS A 318 -6.57 -30.15 7.00
C HIS A 318 -5.08 -30.41 7.17
N LYS A 319 -4.72 -31.54 7.77
CA LYS A 319 -3.34 -32.00 7.89
C LYS A 319 -2.99 -32.92 6.73
N LEU A 320 -2.12 -32.46 5.83
CA LEU A 320 -1.58 -33.26 4.73
C LEU A 320 -0.24 -33.87 5.17
N VAL A 321 -0.12 -35.19 5.08
CA VAL A 321 1.13 -35.90 5.35
C VAL A 321 1.43 -36.81 4.18
N VAL A 322 2.66 -36.75 3.68
CA VAL A 322 3.07 -37.57 2.54
C VAL A 322 4.32 -38.36 2.88
N LYS A 323 4.30 -39.66 2.55
CA LYS A 323 5.35 -40.61 2.89
C LYS A 323 5.69 -41.46 1.67
N CYS A 324 6.97 -41.62 1.38
CA CYS A 324 7.44 -42.53 0.34
C CYS A 324 8.73 -43.22 0.84
N SER A 325 8.95 -44.46 0.43
CA SER A 325 10.14 -45.21 0.84
C SER A 325 11.40 -44.62 0.20
N GLY A 326 12.42 -44.30 1.00
CA GLY A 326 13.67 -43.68 0.52
C GLY A 326 13.61 -42.17 0.32
N TYR A 327 12.52 -41.52 0.76
CA TYR A 327 12.31 -40.07 0.70
C TYR A 327 11.88 -39.54 2.06
N LYS A 328 12.27 -38.29 2.36
CA LYS A 328 11.95 -37.68 3.64
C LYS A 328 10.45 -37.40 3.69
N ALA A 329 9.77 -37.97 4.66
CA ALA A 329 8.35 -37.68 4.87
C ALA A 329 8.17 -36.20 5.24
N TRP A 330 7.17 -35.56 4.65
CA TRP A 330 6.83 -34.18 4.96
C TRP A 330 5.36 -34.03 5.36
N LYS A 331 5.08 -32.95 6.08
CA LYS A 331 3.76 -32.60 6.59
C LYS A 331 3.50 -31.15 6.25
N LYS A 332 2.32 -30.84 5.74
CA LYS A 332 1.87 -29.47 5.47
C LYS A 332 0.44 -29.27 5.92
N THR A 333 0.09 -28.02 6.20
CA THR A 333 -1.29 -27.61 6.41
C THR A 333 -1.92 -27.34 5.04
N LEU A 334 -3.01 -28.03 4.76
CA LEU A 334 -3.80 -27.87 3.53
C LEU A 334 -5.03 -27.04 3.86
N VAL A 335 -5.20 -25.89 3.19
CA VAL A 335 -6.43 -25.09 3.29
C VAL A 335 -7.28 -25.33 2.05
N VAL A 336 -8.46 -25.91 2.26
CA VAL A 336 -9.42 -26.29 1.22
C VAL A 336 -10.52 -25.25 1.15
N ASN A 337 -10.62 -24.55 0.02
CA ASN A 337 -11.50 -23.41 -0.17
C ASN A 337 -12.02 -23.23 -1.62
N SER A 338 -11.78 -24.21 -2.50
CA SER A 338 -12.20 -24.19 -3.91
C SER A 338 -13.01 -25.45 -4.27
N GLU A 339 -13.85 -25.36 -5.31
CA GLU A 339 -14.72 -26.48 -5.71
C GLU A 339 -13.92 -27.67 -6.25
N SER A 340 -12.77 -27.41 -6.84
CA SER A 340 -11.85 -28.42 -7.36
C SER A 340 -10.40 -27.96 -7.25
N ALA A 341 -9.50 -28.94 -7.26
CA ALA A 341 -8.08 -28.71 -7.10
C ALA A 341 -7.24 -29.87 -7.60
N GLU A 342 -6.02 -29.57 -8.04
CA GLU A 342 -5.00 -30.57 -8.31
C GLU A 342 -3.73 -30.27 -7.49
N ILE A 343 -3.27 -31.25 -6.72
CA ILE A 343 -2.05 -31.13 -5.91
C ILE A 343 -0.95 -31.98 -6.53
N THR A 344 0.14 -31.34 -6.95
CA THR A 344 1.35 -32.04 -7.37
C THR A 344 2.22 -32.36 -6.16
N LEU A 345 2.59 -33.64 -6.03
CA LEU A 345 3.41 -34.14 -4.93
C LEU A 345 4.83 -34.42 -5.43
N ALA A 346 5.76 -33.57 -5.01
CA ALA A 346 7.20 -33.75 -5.18
C ALA A 346 7.83 -34.29 -3.89
N MET A 347 8.88 -35.09 -4.02
CA MET A 347 9.62 -35.69 -2.90
C MET A 347 11.12 -35.40 -3.03
N GLU A 348 11.76 -35.05 -1.92
CA GLU A 348 13.21 -34.93 -1.82
C GLU A 348 13.80 -36.25 -1.30
N ALA A 349 14.84 -36.75 -1.97
CA ALA A 349 15.48 -38.01 -1.60
C ALA A 349 16.16 -37.91 -0.23
N GLU A 350 16.09 -38.96 0.59
CA GLU A 350 16.89 -39.05 1.81
C GLU A 350 18.36 -39.29 1.46
N ASN A 351 19.16 -38.23 1.38
CA ASN A 351 20.60 -38.37 1.35
C ASN A 351 21.13 -38.51 2.78
N ASP A 352 21.36 -39.74 3.24
CA ASP A 352 22.27 -40.01 4.36
C ASP A 352 23.71 -39.80 3.88
N SER A 353 24.11 -38.54 3.81
CA SER A 353 25.50 -38.13 3.62
C SER A 353 25.61 -36.67 4.02
N GLY A 354 26.32 -36.42 5.12
CA GLY A 354 26.82 -35.09 5.46
C GLY A 354 27.69 -34.56 4.34
N VAL A 355 27.09 -33.82 3.41
CA VAL A 355 27.76 -32.90 2.49
C VAL A 355 26.80 -31.74 2.29
N THR A 356 27.17 -30.62 2.90
CA THR A 356 26.65 -29.29 2.60
C THR A 356 26.87 -29.00 1.12
N SER A 357 25.80 -29.04 0.33
CA SER A 357 25.76 -28.38 -0.98
C SER A 357 25.26 -26.97 -0.74
N SER A 358 26.20 -26.07 -0.46
CA SER A 358 25.99 -24.64 -0.47
C SER A 358 25.71 -24.18 -1.89
N GLU A 359 24.53 -23.62 -2.12
CA GLU A 359 24.38 -22.45 -2.98
C GLU A 359 24.20 -21.24 -2.04
N SER A 360 25.34 -20.66 -1.67
CA SER A 360 25.49 -19.39 -0.96
C SER A 360 25.10 -18.25 -1.92
N THR A 361 24.51 -17.12 -1.51
CA THR A 361 25.15 -16.14 -0.61
C THR A 361 24.13 -15.23 0.09
N SER A 362 24.13 -15.27 1.41
CA SER A 362 24.30 -14.06 2.23
C SER A 362 25.17 -14.43 3.42
N GLU A 363 26.41 -13.95 3.40
CA GLU A 363 27.35 -14.07 4.52
C GLU A 363 27.00 -13.04 5.59
N ALA A 364 26.72 -13.53 6.80
CA ALA A 364 27.37 -13.04 8.01
C ALA A 364 27.29 -14.14 9.09
N SER A 365 28.47 -14.67 9.39
CA SER A 365 28.88 -15.48 10.55
C SER A 365 28.52 -14.81 11.89
N GLU A 366 28.43 -15.47 13.05
CA GLU A 366 29.29 -16.53 13.61
C GLU A 366 28.61 -17.14 14.88
N GLN A 367 28.72 -18.47 15.02
CA GLN A 367 28.99 -19.31 16.21
C GLN A 367 28.53 -18.86 17.62
N ALA A 368 28.19 -19.71 18.59
CA ALA A 368 27.93 -21.14 18.80
C ALA A 368 27.97 -21.28 20.34
N GLU A 369 27.03 -21.96 20.98
CA GLU A 369 27.35 -22.98 22.00
C GLU A 369 26.10 -23.68 22.52
N GLU A 370 26.24 -25.00 22.59
CA GLU A 370 25.31 -26.03 22.99
C GLU A 370 25.46 -26.28 24.49
N ILE A 371 24.38 -26.21 25.29
CA ILE A 371 24.33 -26.87 26.61
C ILE A 371 22.94 -27.47 26.84
N ILE A 372 22.96 -28.80 27.00
CA ILE A 372 21.93 -29.68 27.54
C ILE A 372 21.98 -29.55 29.08
N ASP A 373 20.86 -29.35 29.78
CA ASP A 373 20.33 -30.29 30.81
C ASP A 373 19.11 -29.72 31.58
N GLU A 374 18.25 -30.65 32.01
CA GLU A 374 17.05 -30.49 32.81
C GLU A 374 17.34 -29.98 34.25
N THR A 375 16.41 -29.22 34.86
CA THR A 375 15.80 -29.56 36.17
C THR A 375 14.80 -28.51 36.69
N VAL A 376 13.77 -29.05 37.34
CA VAL A 376 12.57 -28.45 37.93
C VAL A 376 12.84 -27.76 39.28
N SER A 377 12.23 -26.59 39.56
CA SER A 377 11.59 -26.27 40.88
C SER A 377 11.02 -24.83 40.97
N ASN A 378 9.69 -24.76 41.08
CA ASN A 378 8.85 -23.92 41.96
C ASN A 378 9.20 -22.45 42.28
N GLY A 379 8.22 -21.56 42.03
CA GLY A 379 8.09 -20.32 42.81
C GLY A 379 7.17 -19.23 42.26
N HIS A 380 5.90 -19.27 42.65
CA HIS A 380 4.99 -18.15 42.99
C HIS A 380 4.61 -17.10 41.93
N GLU A 381 3.30 -17.06 41.68
CA GLU A 381 2.58 -16.13 40.82
C GLU A 381 2.23 -14.83 41.56
N GLU A 382 2.47 -13.69 40.92
CA GLU A 382 1.71 -12.46 41.14
C GLU A 382 1.48 -11.78 39.77
N GLU A 383 0.22 -11.43 39.51
CA GLU A 383 -0.35 -11.13 38.20
C GLU A 383 0.20 -9.86 37.54
N THR A 384 0.44 -9.91 36.22
CA THR A 384 0.23 -8.78 35.31
C THR A 384 -0.22 -9.28 33.93
N ALA A 385 -1.30 -8.67 33.43
CA ALA A 385 -1.98 -9.05 32.19
C ALA A 385 -1.12 -8.75 30.96
N GLY A 386 -0.82 -9.80 30.20
CA GLY A 386 -0.20 -9.77 28.88
C GLY A 386 -0.20 -11.18 28.33
N SER A 387 -1.17 -11.51 27.47
CA SER A 387 -1.35 -12.86 26.93
C SER A 387 -0.27 -13.16 25.89
N ALA A 388 0.93 -13.51 26.36
CA ALA A 388 1.87 -14.31 25.60
C ALA A 388 1.43 -15.78 25.71
N ILE A 389 0.82 -16.31 24.65
CA ILE A 389 0.63 -17.76 24.53
C ILE A 389 1.96 -18.34 24.06
N LYS A 390 2.46 -19.31 24.82
CA LYS A 390 3.64 -20.11 24.55
C LYS A 390 3.46 -20.88 23.25
N ASP A 391 4.36 -20.69 22.31
CA ASP A 391 4.49 -21.51 21.11
C ASP A 391 5.04 -22.90 21.50
N ASP A 392 4.16 -23.90 21.53
CA ASP A 392 4.55 -25.33 21.52
C ASP A 392 4.22 -25.92 20.14
N TYR A 393 4.81 -25.32 19.12
CA TYR A 393 4.67 -25.76 17.75
C TYR A 393 6.02 -25.70 17.03
N ASP A 394 6.75 -26.81 17.11
CA ASP A 394 7.88 -27.08 16.22
C ASP A 394 7.34 -27.46 14.84
N TYR A 395 7.01 -26.46 14.03
CA TYR A 395 6.63 -26.65 12.62
C TYR A 395 7.31 -25.61 11.70
N GLU A 396 7.96 -26.08 10.64
CA GLU A 396 8.09 -25.27 9.43
C GLU A 396 6.70 -25.22 8.77
N VAL A 397 5.99 -24.09 8.88
CA VAL A 397 4.65 -23.94 8.29
C VAL A 397 4.79 -23.48 6.85
N ASP A 398 4.83 -24.42 5.92
CA ASP A 398 4.68 -24.13 4.50
C ASP A 398 3.20 -24.34 4.10
N TYR A 399 2.53 -23.24 3.75
CA TYR A 399 1.08 -23.21 3.50
C TYR A 399 0.78 -23.58 2.05
N LEU A 400 0.08 -24.70 1.84
CA LEU A 400 -0.53 -25.00 0.56
C LEU A 400 -1.95 -24.43 0.57
N SER A 401 -2.14 -23.25 -0.02
CA SER A 401 -3.47 -22.85 -0.47
C SER A 401 -3.88 -23.75 -1.63
N THR A 402 -5.14 -24.15 -1.66
CA THR A 402 -5.65 -24.98 -2.76
C THR A 402 -5.74 -24.10 -4.01
N ILE A 403 -4.78 -24.30 -4.91
CA ILE A 403 -4.50 -23.51 -6.11
C ILE A 403 -5.71 -23.57 -7.05
N SER A 404 -6.45 -22.47 -7.18
CA SER A 404 -7.28 -22.20 -8.36
C SER A 404 -6.67 -21.18 -9.32
N ASP A 405 -5.66 -20.38 -8.91
CA ASP A 405 -5.06 -19.33 -9.77
C ASP A 405 -3.53 -19.36 -9.92
N LEU A 406 -2.84 -20.32 -9.30
CA LEU A 406 -1.37 -20.38 -9.27
C LEU A 406 -0.70 -21.14 -10.45
N ILE A 407 -1.43 -21.49 -11.52
CA ILE A 407 -0.83 -22.11 -12.73
C ILE A 407 -0.80 -21.18 -13.95
N SER A 408 -1.41 -19.99 -13.90
CA SER A 408 -1.43 -19.10 -15.08
C SER A 408 -0.23 -18.13 -15.21
N ASN A 409 0.65 -18.00 -14.21
CA ASN A 409 1.79 -17.05 -14.26
C ASN A 409 3.18 -17.67 -14.01
N LEU A 410 3.34 -18.97 -14.24
CA LEU A 410 4.67 -19.61 -14.33
C LEU A 410 4.99 -20.16 -15.74
N MET A 411 4.21 -19.74 -16.73
CA MET A 411 4.59 -19.79 -18.14
C MET A 411 4.18 -18.47 -18.82
N ASN A 412 4.97 -17.41 -18.57
CA ASN A 412 5.42 -16.44 -19.57
C ASN A 412 6.57 -15.61 -19.02
#